data_AF-A0A553AGS4-F1
#
_entry.id   AF-A0A553AGS4-F1
#
_cell.length_a   1.000
_cell.length_b   1.000
_cell.length_c   1.000
_cell.angle_alpha   90.00
_cell.angle_beta   90.00
_cell.angle_gamma   90.00
#
_symmetry.space_group_name_H-M   'P 1'
#
loop_
_entity.id
_entity.type
_entity.pdbx_description
1 polymer ?
#
loop_
_entity_poly.entity_id
_entity_poly.type
_entity_poly.pdbx_seq_one_letter_code
_entity_poly.pdbx_strand_id
1 'polypeptide(L)'
;MHRKGIKNFINSKALMTLAITKNDPRYIRRIQPQFGIPQFKNPEARGLNSNRPASLTELADDVVAAVNAAKSSAKVDAKKIGILGSSQGGWVGSMVAAKSKDVSYLLMRVGPGQNVLETIAHEYEGGFIAEGFSKEEIAEIMQMYRQHWALAAKNKTWEDGNNVFLSYQNKPWYKKIYTEPRVKSEASAKWWTWLSKNLYVDSYDYLKQLKTTPVLWQLAEKDWNVNSQKSYPRLVEALTKAGNKDFRVNILPNMGHSGLVVKTGLPNDEFSWQYAAGFWDTMATWLKDRKIAK
;
A
#
# COMPACT_ATOMS: atom_id res chain seq x y z
N MET A 1 22.76 -19.80 -2.43
CA MET A 1 23.84 -18.91 -1.96
C MET A 1 23.45 -17.42 -1.81
N HIS A 2 22.18 -17.00 -1.88
CA HIS A 2 21.81 -15.57 -1.91
C HIS A 2 21.30 -14.92 -0.59
N ARG A 3 21.31 -15.62 0.56
CA ARG A 3 20.90 -15.01 1.85
C ARG A 3 21.99 -14.15 2.53
N LYS A 4 23.26 -14.25 2.12
CA LYS A 4 24.37 -13.51 2.75
C LYS A 4 24.56 -12.08 2.24
N GLY A 5 23.97 -11.69 1.10
CA GLY A 5 24.14 -10.35 0.51
C GLY A 5 23.37 -9.22 1.21
N ILE A 6 22.23 -9.52 1.85
CA ILE A 6 21.37 -8.49 2.46
C ILE A 6 21.85 -8.07 3.85
N LYS A 7 22.49 -8.98 4.62
CA LYS A 7 22.99 -8.67 5.97
C LYS A 7 24.20 -7.74 5.98
N ASN A 8 24.94 -7.63 4.87
CA ASN A 8 26.14 -6.79 4.78
C ASN A 8 25.90 -5.42 4.12
N PHE A 9 24.66 -5.09 3.71
CA PHE A 9 24.36 -3.83 3.02
C PHE A 9 24.17 -2.63 3.96
N ILE A 10 24.20 -2.84 5.29
CA ILE A 10 23.84 -1.82 6.31
C ILE A 10 25.06 -1.38 7.17
N ASN A 11 26.26 -1.93 6.95
CA ASN A 11 27.44 -1.59 7.75
C ASN A 11 28.44 -0.71 7.00
N SER A 12 28.16 0.59 6.93
CA SER A 12 29.19 1.64 6.93
C SER A 12 28.54 2.93 7.42
N LYS A 13 29.17 3.65 8.37
CA LYS A 13 28.66 4.85 9.06
C LYS A 13 27.52 5.61 8.31
N ALA A 14 26.32 5.53 8.89
CA ALA A 14 25.26 6.55 8.92
C ALA A 14 24.25 6.71 7.74
N LEU A 15 23.82 5.65 7.04
CA LEU A 15 22.60 5.69 6.22
C LEU A 15 21.39 5.19 7.02
N MET A 16 20.36 6.02 7.21
CA MET A 16 19.07 5.61 7.78
C MET A 16 17.97 5.79 6.74
N THR A 17 17.52 4.66 6.18
CA THR A 17 16.28 4.59 5.42
C THR A 17 15.20 4.14 6.38
N LEU A 18 14.23 5.02 6.67
CA LEU A 18 13.05 4.61 7.43
C LEU A 18 12.20 3.74 6.50
N ALA A 19 12.29 2.43 6.72
CA ALA A 19 11.36 1.51 6.10
C ALA A 19 9.99 1.76 6.73
N ILE A 20 9.05 2.28 5.95
CA ILE A 20 7.61 2.15 6.21
C ILE A 20 7.22 0.71 5.83
N THR A 21 7.94 -0.23 6.43
CA THR A 21 7.67 -1.66 6.58
C THR A 21 8.29 -2.03 7.92
N LYS A 22 7.45 -2.14 8.95
CA LYS A 22 7.67 -2.72 10.27
C LYS A 22 8.98 -3.54 10.44
N ASN A 23 10.07 -2.86 10.80
CA ASN A 23 11.35 -3.50 11.17
C ASN A 23 11.96 -2.83 12.41
N ASP A 24 11.31 -3.06 13.56
CA ASP A 24 11.97 -3.11 14.87
C ASP A 24 12.10 -4.60 15.25
N PRO A 25 13.30 -5.13 15.60
CA PRO A 25 13.50 -6.51 16.03
C PRO A 25 12.66 -6.95 17.24
N ARG A 26 12.18 -6.03 18.08
CA ARG A 26 11.24 -6.32 19.18
C ARG A 26 9.77 -6.35 18.74
N TYR A 27 9.49 -6.00 17.48
CA TYR A 27 8.17 -6.03 16.84
C TYR A 27 8.01 -7.16 15.80
N ILE A 28 9.01 -8.03 15.65
CA ILE A 28 9.00 -9.14 14.68
C ILE A 28 7.89 -10.17 14.94
N ARG A 29 7.12 -10.08 16.04
CA ARG A 29 6.03 -11.02 16.36
C ARG A 29 4.59 -10.52 16.26
N ARG A 30 4.30 -9.32 15.75
CA ARG A 30 2.90 -8.84 15.70
C ARG A 30 2.50 -8.16 14.38
N ILE A 31 1.88 -8.93 13.49
CA ILE A 31 1.13 -8.50 12.28
C ILE A 31 1.98 -8.02 11.10
N GLN A 32 2.05 -8.87 10.07
CA GLN A 32 1.97 -8.39 8.69
C GLN A 32 0.47 -8.30 8.40
N PRO A 33 -0.11 -7.18 7.96
CA PRO A 33 -1.24 -7.28 7.06
C PRO A 33 -0.60 -7.57 5.71
N GLN A 34 -0.38 -8.85 5.43
CA GLN A 34 -0.57 -9.26 4.05
C GLN A 34 -2.05 -8.94 3.79
N PHE A 35 -2.37 -8.14 2.78
CA PHE A 35 -3.72 -8.15 2.23
C PHE A 35 -3.98 -9.45 1.42
N GLY A 36 -3.37 -10.56 1.84
CA GLY A 36 -3.38 -11.85 1.15
C GLY A 36 -3.97 -12.95 2.04
N ILE A 37 -5.25 -13.24 1.77
CA ILE A 37 -5.95 -14.54 1.81
C ILE A 37 -5.95 -15.28 3.16
N PRO A 38 -7.14 -15.41 3.77
CA PRO A 38 -7.88 -16.66 3.58
C PRO A 38 -9.31 -16.41 3.08
N GLN A 39 -9.67 -17.12 2.00
CA GLN A 39 -11.00 -17.46 1.46
C GLN A 39 -12.18 -16.53 1.82
N PHE A 40 -12.84 -16.02 0.79
CA PHE A 40 -13.93 -15.01 0.73
C PHE A 40 -15.17 -15.16 1.64
N LYS A 41 -15.08 -15.80 2.82
CA LYS A 41 -16.22 -16.04 3.73
C LYS A 41 -16.61 -14.86 4.61
N ASN A 42 -15.80 -13.80 4.71
CA ASN A 42 -16.20 -12.50 5.29
C ASN A 42 -15.11 -11.44 5.01
N PRO A 43 -15.16 -10.71 3.90
CA PRO A 43 -14.07 -9.82 3.48
C PRO A 43 -13.89 -8.56 4.34
N GLU A 44 -14.78 -8.32 5.31
CA GLU A 44 -14.62 -7.26 6.32
C GLU A 44 -13.93 -7.75 7.59
N ALA A 45 -13.71 -9.06 7.74
CA ALA A 45 -12.99 -9.64 8.87
C ALA A 45 -11.46 -9.49 8.75
N ARG A 46 -10.98 -8.27 8.43
CA ARG A 46 -9.56 -7.97 8.22
C ARG A 46 -8.82 -7.83 9.56
N GLY A 47 -7.69 -8.52 9.70
CA GLY A 47 -6.85 -8.59 10.91
C GLY A 47 -6.11 -7.29 11.25
N LEU A 48 -6.86 -6.29 11.72
CA LEU A 48 -6.31 -5.08 12.35
C LEU A 48 -6.08 -5.36 13.84
N ASN A 49 -4.88 -5.76 14.26
CA ASN A 49 -4.64 -6.06 15.68
C ASN A 49 -4.24 -4.83 16.51
N SER A 50 -4.56 -3.61 16.07
CA SER A 50 -4.54 -2.42 16.94
C SER A 50 -5.93 -2.17 17.51
N ASN A 51 -6.02 -1.76 18.78
CA ASN A 51 -7.30 -1.44 19.44
C ASN A 51 -7.96 -0.16 18.88
N ARG A 52 -7.18 0.65 18.15
CA ARG A 52 -7.63 1.83 17.41
C ARG A 52 -7.02 1.78 16.01
N PRO A 53 -7.80 1.68 14.93
CA PRO A 53 -7.25 1.79 13.58
C PRO A 53 -6.77 3.23 13.36
N ALA A 54 -5.47 3.38 13.12
CA ALA A 54 -4.85 4.66 12.83
C ALA A 54 -5.27 5.15 11.44
N SER A 55 -5.43 6.46 11.30
CA SER A 55 -5.50 7.12 10.00
C SER A 55 -4.12 7.13 9.34
N LEU A 56 -4.09 7.19 8.00
CA LEU A 56 -2.85 7.32 7.23
C LEU A 56 -2.12 8.63 7.57
N THR A 57 -2.87 9.67 7.96
CA THR A 57 -2.31 10.94 8.46
C THR A 57 -1.59 10.76 9.79
N GLU A 58 -2.18 10.07 10.77
CA GLU A 58 -1.54 9.75 12.05
C GLU A 58 -0.25 8.94 11.82
N LEU A 59 -0.28 7.96 10.93
CA LEU A 59 0.92 7.19 10.55
C LEU A 59 2.00 8.07 9.90
N ALA A 60 1.61 9.05 9.08
CA ALA A 60 2.55 9.99 8.48
C ALA A 60 3.18 10.90 9.54
N ASP A 61 2.41 11.36 10.52
CA ASP A 61 2.92 12.19 11.63
C ASP A 61 3.93 11.42 12.49
N ASP A 62 3.66 10.14 12.78
CA ASP A 62 4.61 9.25 13.48
C ASP A 62 5.93 9.11 12.70
N VAL A 63 5.86 8.97 11.38
CA VAL A 63 7.07 8.89 10.55
C VAL A 63 7.81 10.23 10.48
N VAL A 64 7.10 11.36 10.44
CA VAL A 64 7.73 12.70 10.53
C VAL A 64 8.46 12.86 11.86
N ALA A 65 7.87 12.41 12.98
CA ALA A 65 8.55 12.41 14.27
C ALA A 65 9.80 11.52 14.26
N ALA A 66 9.75 10.35 13.60
CA ALA A 66 10.92 9.49 13.43
C ALA A 66 12.02 10.14 12.56
N VAL A 67 11.66 10.88 11.51
CA VAL A 67 12.61 11.68 10.70
C VAL A 67 13.29 12.73 11.58
N ASN A 68 12.54 13.47 12.40
CA ASN A 68 13.08 14.48 13.30
C ASN A 68 14.03 13.88 14.35
N ALA A 69 13.66 12.72 14.92
CA ALA A 69 14.51 12.00 15.86
C ALA A 69 15.80 11.50 15.19
N ALA A 70 15.72 10.98 13.96
CA ALA A 70 16.88 10.53 13.20
C ALA A 70 17.83 11.70 12.87
N LYS A 71 17.29 12.84 12.44
CA LYS A 71 18.06 14.06 12.15
C LYS A 71 18.86 14.57 13.34
N SER A 72 18.33 14.45 14.55
CA SER A 72 19.02 14.86 15.78
C SER A 72 20.07 13.86 16.27
N SER A 73 20.19 12.69 15.63
CA SER A 73 21.15 11.66 16.02
C SER A 73 22.52 11.88 15.39
N ALA A 74 23.57 11.97 16.20
CA ALA A 74 24.96 12.04 15.73
C ALA A 74 25.40 10.79 14.92
N LYS A 75 24.61 9.71 14.91
CA LYS A 75 24.87 8.47 14.17
C LYS A 75 24.27 8.45 12.76
N VAL A 76 23.51 9.47 12.38
CA VAL A 76 22.79 9.55 11.10
C VAL A 76 23.29 10.76 10.32
N ASP A 77 23.56 10.58 9.03
CA ASP A 77 23.80 11.72 8.13
C ASP A 77 22.45 12.37 7.83
N ALA A 78 22.21 13.54 8.44
CA ALA A 78 20.97 14.30 8.28
C ALA A 78 20.66 14.67 6.81
N LYS A 79 21.66 14.65 5.92
CA LYS A 79 21.48 14.92 4.47
C LYS A 79 21.09 13.67 3.66
N LYS A 80 20.97 12.51 4.31
CA LYS A 80 20.70 11.21 3.65
C LYS A 80 19.54 10.45 4.27
N ILE A 81 18.64 11.15 4.98
CA ILE A 81 17.43 10.54 5.52
C ILE A 81 16.43 10.38 4.38
N GLY A 82 16.01 9.15 4.10
CA GLY A 82 14.98 8.89 3.08
C GLY A 82 13.93 7.92 3.55
N ILE A 83 12.86 7.85 2.77
CA ILE A 83 11.69 7.02 3.07
C ILE A 83 11.64 5.86 2.09
N LEU A 84 11.64 4.63 2.62
CA LEU A 84 11.35 3.41 1.86
C LEU A 84 9.94 2.96 2.19
N GLY A 85 9.01 3.09 1.25
CA GLY A 85 7.63 2.67 1.44
C GLY A 85 7.27 1.47 0.59
N SER A 86 6.33 0.67 1.08
CA SER A 86 5.72 -0.43 0.33
C SER A 86 4.21 -0.38 0.46
N SER A 87 3.46 -0.64 -0.63
CA SER A 87 2.00 -0.74 -0.55
C SER A 87 1.37 0.52 0.07
N GLN A 88 0.72 0.42 1.24
CA GLN A 88 0.23 1.56 2.05
C GLN A 88 1.26 2.69 2.24
N GLY A 89 2.55 2.35 2.25
CA GLY A 89 3.66 3.29 2.29
C GLY A 89 3.68 4.29 1.11
N GLY A 90 2.99 4.02 0.01
CA GLY A 90 2.79 4.99 -1.09
C GLY A 90 2.04 6.23 -0.62
N TRP A 91 0.93 6.08 0.11
CA TRP A 91 0.20 7.22 0.68
C TRP A 91 0.97 7.88 1.81
N VAL A 92 1.40 7.08 2.80
CA VAL A 92 2.09 7.59 3.99
C VAL A 92 3.41 8.28 3.60
N GLY A 93 4.22 7.64 2.76
CA GLY A 93 5.50 8.18 2.31
C GLY A 93 5.36 9.47 1.50
N SER A 94 4.32 9.57 0.66
CA SER A 94 4.02 10.82 -0.06
C SER A 94 3.67 11.95 0.91
N MET A 95 2.82 11.67 1.92
CA MET A 95 2.50 12.65 2.95
C MET A 95 3.74 13.09 3.74
N VAL A 96 4.57 12.14 4.17
CA VAL A 96 5.78 12.42 4.95
C VAL A 96 6.74 13.30 4.16
N ALA A 97 6.99 12.99 2.89
CA ALA A 97 7.86 13.77 2.02
C ALA A 97 7.33 15.19 1.76
N ALA A 98 6.01 15.37 1.69
CA ALA A 98 5.40 16.70 1.56
C ALA A 98 5.44 17.50 2.87
N LYS A 99 5.29 16.83 4.02
CA LYS A 99 5.28 17.45 5.36
C LYS A 99 6.67 17.82 5.87
N SER A 100 7.71 17.08 5.48
CA SER A 100 9.07 17.26 6.01
C SER A 100 10.10 17.52 4.92
N LYS A 101 10.73 18.71 4.98
CA LYS A 101 11.85 19.10 4.11
C LYS A 101 13.15 18.33 4.39
N ASP A 102 13.18 17.57 5.49
CA ASP A 102 14.34 16.76 5.88
C ASP A 102 14.38 15.39 5.17
N VAL A 103 13.32 15.04 4.43
CA VAL A 103 13.29 13.86 3.58
C VAL A 103 14.09 14.12 2.31
N SER A 104 15.24 13.47 2.22
CA SER A 104 16.23 13.62 1.15
C SER A 104 15.93 12.78 -0.09
N TYR A 105 15.08 11.74 0.03
CA TYR A 105 14.60 10.94 -1.10
C TYR A 105 13.38 10.08 -0.75
N LEU A 106 12.64 9.69 -1.79
CA LEU A 106 11.51 8.78 -1.71
C LEU A 106 11.78 7.52 -2.55
N LEU A 107 11.74 6.34 -1.93
CA LEU A 107 11.82 5.04 -2.60
C LEU A 107 10.54 4.26 -2.33
N MET A 108 9.72 4.06 -3.36
CA MET A 108 8.45 3.34 -3.26
C MET A 108 8.47 2.02 -4.01
N ARG A 109 7.94 0.99 -3.36
CA ARG A 109 7.70 -0.34 -3.95
C ARG A 109 6.21 -0.61 -3.90
N VAL A 110 5.60 -0.91 -5.04
CA VAL A 110 4.17 -1.24 -5.18
C VAL A 110 3.26 -0.27 -4.42
N GLY A 111 3.62 1.02 -4.38
CA GLY A 111 2.83 2.07 -3.74
C GLY A 111 1.73 2.57 -4.67
N PRO A 112 0.49 2.78 -4.21
CA PRO A 112 -0.59 3.30 -5.07
C PRO A 112 -0.38 4.76 -5.49
N GLY A 113 -0.70 5.04 -6.76
CA GLY A 113 -0.88 6.40 -7.29
C GLY A 113 -2.34 6.85 -7.31
N GLN A 114 -3.26 5.96 -6.95
CA GLN A 114 -4.68 6.25 -6.79
C GLN A 114 -5.03 6.46 -5.31
N ASN A 115 -6.22 6.99 -5.05
CA ASN A 115 -6.77 7.01 -3.70
C ASN A 115 -7.04 5.59 -3.15
N VAL A 116 -7.32 5.54 -1.85
CA VAL A 116 -7.62 4.30 -1.14
C VAL A 116 -8.83 3.57 -1.74
N LEU A 117 -9.95 4.27 -2.01
CA LEU A 117 -11.16 3.67 -2.59
C LEU A 117 -10.88 2.89 -3.87
N GLU A 118 -10.21 3.50 -4.84
CA GLU A 118 -9.94 2.86 -6.13
C GLU A 118 -8.93 1.72 -5.99
N THR A 119 -8.00 1.84 -5.04
CA THR A 119 -7.00 0.79 -4.77
C THR A 119 -7.65 -0.44 -4.15
N ILE A 120 -8.50 -0.26 -3.13
CA ILE A 120 -9.23 -1.39 -2.53
C ILE A 120 -10.26 -1.96 -3.50
N ALA A 121 -10.86 -1.15 -4.38
CA ALA A 121 -11.79 -1.65 -5.38
C ALA A 121 -11.09 -2.61 -6.36
N HIS A 122 -9.91 -2.23 -6.87
CA HIS A 122 -9.07 -3.07 -7.72
C HIS A 122 -8.67 -4.38 -7.02
N GLU A 123 -8.32 -4.33 -5.74
CA GLU A 123 -8.01 -5.51 -4.92
C GLU A 123 -9.17 -6.47 -4.80
N TYR A 124 -10.37 -5.96 -4.53
CA TYR A 124 -11.57 -6.79 -4.41
C TYR A 124 -11.95 -7.41 -5.76
N GLU A 125 -11.88 -6.65 -6.86
CA GLU A 125 -12.12 -7.16 -8.21
C GLU A 125 -11.20 -8.34 -8.54
N GLY A 126 -9.90 -8.22 -8.29
CA GLY A 126 -8.94 -9.31 -8.50
C GLY A 126 -9.28 -10.56 -7.69
N GLY A 127 -9.73 -10.40 -6.45
CA GLY A 127 -10.15 -11.54 -5.65
C GLY A 127 -11.44 -12.20 -6.16
N PHE A 128 -12.44 -11.44 -6.62
CA PHE A 128 -13.65 -12.03 -7.22
C PHE A 128 -13.36 -12.73 -8.55
N ILE A 129 -12.41 -12.22 -9.34
CA ILE A 129 -11.91 -12.92 -10.54
C ILE A 129 -11.29 -14.26 -10.15
N ALA A 130 -10.47 -14.29 -9.10
CA ALA A 130 -9.82 -15.50 -8.62
C ALA A 130 -10.81 -16.58 -8.11
N GLU A 131 -11.93 -16.14 -7.54
CA GLU A 131 -13.03 -17.02 -7.09
C GLU A 131 -13.98 -17.44 -8.25
N GLY A 132 -13.75 -16.94 -9.47
CA GLY A 132 -14.50 -17.37 -10.66
C GLY A 132 -15.87 -16.71 -10.84
N PHE A 133 -16.11 -15.54 -10.24
CA PHE A 133 -17.32 -14.75 -10.53
C PHE A 133 -17.30 -14.22 -11.97
N SER A 134 -18.48 -14.14 -12.60
CA SER A 134 -18.65 -13.52 -13.91
C SER A 134 -18.43 -12.00 -13.85
N LYS A 135 -18.17 -11.37 -15.00
CA LYS A 135 -17.96 -9.91 -15.07
C LYS A 135 -19.19 -9.14 -14.60
N GLU A 136 -20.38 -9.65 -14.91
CA GLU A 136 -21.66 -9.07 -14.55
C GLU A 136 -21.90 -9.17 -13.04
N GLU A 137 -21.61 -10.34 -12.44
CA GLU A 137 -21.65 -10.50 -10.98
C GLU A 137 -20.65 -9.56 -10.31
N ILE A 138 -19.41 -9.47 -10.81
CA ILE A 138 -18.37 -8.58 -10.25
C ILE A 138 -18.83 -7.13 -10.28
N ALA A 139 -19.41 -6.65 -11.38
CA ALA A 139 -19.89 -5.28 -11.49
C ALA A 139 -20.95 -4.97 -10.42
N GLU A 140 -21.92 -5.88 -10.22
CA GLU A 140 -22.96 -5.73 -9.20
C GLU A 140 -22.41 -5.82 -7.77
N ILE A 141 -21.50 -6.76 -7.53
CA ILE A 141 -20.79 -6.91 -6.25
C ILE A 141 -20.04 -5.62 -5.92
N MET A 142 -19.28 -5.08 -6.86
CA MET A 142 -18.50 -3.86 -6.65
C MET A 142 -19.37 -2.62 -6.48
N GLN A 143 -20.54 -2.55 -7.12
CA GLN A 143 -21.53 -1.51 -6.86
C GLN A 143 -21.97 -1.52 -5.38
N MET A 144 -22.31 -2.71 -4.85
CA MET A 144 -22.66 -2.88 -3.44
C MET A 144 -21.52 -2.46 -2.50
N TYR A 145 -20.28 -2.92 -2.75
CA TYR A 145 -19.13 -2.53 -1.91
C TYR A 145 -18.86 -1.03 -1.93
N ARG A 146 -18.91 -0.38 -3.11
CA ARG A 146 -18.68 1.06 -3.24
C ARG A 146 -19.74 1.86 -2.50
N GLN A 147 -21.02 1.45 -2.57
CA GLN A 147 -22.10 2.05 -1.78
C GLN A 147 -21.83 1.90 -0.27
N HIS A 148 -21.46 0.70 0.18
CA HIS A 148 -21.14 0.43 1.57
C HIS A 148 -19.95 1.28 2.08
N TRP A 149 -18.82 1.27 1.38
CA TRP A 149 -17.63 2.02 1.80
C TRP A 149 -17.88 3.52 1.82
N ALA A 150 -18.62 4.06 0.85
CA ALA A 150 -18.95 5.48 0.80
C ALA A 150 -19.76 5.94 2.03
N LEU A 151 -20.59 5.07 2.62
CA LEU A 151 -21.30 5.39 3.85
C LEU A 151 -20.35 5.51 5.05
N ALA A 152 -19.34 4.65 5.15
CA ALA A 152 -18.31 4.75 6.20
C ALA A 152 -17.62 6.12 6.15
N ALA A 153 -17.24 6.59 4.95
CA ALA A 153 -16.61 7.90 4.77
C ALA A 153 -17.55 9.10 5.00
N LYS A 154 -18.86 8.88 5.03
CA LYS A 154 -19.88 9.88 5.40
C LYS A 154 -20.24 9.83 6.89
N ASN A 155 -19.41 9.19 7.72
CA ASN A 155 -19.62 9.01 9.16
C ASN A 155 -20.97 8.36 9.52
N LYS A 156 -21.46 7.47 8.65
CA LYS A 156 -22.63 6.63 8.94
C LYS A 156 -22.24 5.47 9.86
N THR A 157 -23.26 4.82 10.42
CA THR A 157 -23.06 3.68 11.31
C THR A 157 -22.71 2.43 10.51
N TRP A 158 -22.06 1.44 11.17
CA TRP A 158 -21.78 0.16 10.51
C TRP A 158 -23.08 -0.52 10.07
N GLU A 159 -24.14 -0.34 10.84
CA GLU A 159 -25.49 -0.85 10.59
C GLU A 159 -26.08 -0.26 9.30
N ASP A 160 -25.91 1.05 9.05
CA ASP A 160 -26.29 1.68 7.77
C ASP A 160 -25.56 1.04 6.59
N GLY A 161 -24.26 0.78 6.75
CA GLY A 161 -23.49 0.03 5.77
C GLY A 161 -24.03 -1.37 5.56
N ASN A 162 -24.25 -2.11 6.65
CA ASN A 162 -24.71 -3.49 6.58
C ASN A 162 -26.07 -3.61 5.87
N ASN A 163 -26.95 -2.62 6.01
CA ASN A 163 -28.22 -2.57 5.28
C ASN A 163 -28.03 -2.54 3.76
N VAL A 164 -26.95 -1.92 3.25
CA VAL A 164 -26.59 -2.00 1.83
C VAL A 164 -26.37 -3.45 1.44
N PHE A 165 -25.54 -4.20 2.15
CA PHE A 165 -25.33 -5.63 1.86
C PHE A 165 -26.63 -6.43 1.94
N LEU A 166 -27.44 -6.22 2.97
CA LEU A 166 -28.70 -6.95 3.14
C LEU A 166 -29.69 -6.68 2.00
N SER A 167 -29.64 -5.52 1.35
CA SER A 167 -30.46 -5.24 0.16
C SER A 167 -30.13 -6.15 -1.04
N TYR A 168 -28.92 -6.75 -1.09
CA TYR A 168 -28.49 -7.68 -2.14
C TYR A 168 -28.62 -9.15 -1.72
N GLN A 169 -29.15 -9.47 -0.52
CA GLN A 169 -29.14 -10.83 0.04
C GLN A 169 -29.83 -11.89 -0.83
N ASN A 170 -30.77 -11.48 -1.69
CA ASN A 170 -31.50 -12.35 -2.60
C ASN A 170 -30.76 -12.61 -3.93
N LYS A 171 -29.60 -11.99 -4.15
CA LYS A 171 -28.81 -12.22 -5.36
C LYS A 171 -28.15 -13.60 -5.33
N PRO A 172 -28.12 -14.35 -6.45
CA PRO A 172 -27.53 -15.70 -6.49
C PRO A 172 -26.08 -15.76 -6.01
N TRP A 173 -25.29 -14.73 -6.34
CA TRP A 173 -23.89 -14.64 -5.94
C TRP A 173 -23.70 -14.31 -4.46
N TYR A 174 -24.71 -13.75 -3.77
CA TYR A 174 -24.56 -13.25 -2.40
C TYR A 174 -24.16 -14.35 -1.42
N LYS A 175 -24.82 -15.51 -1.51
CA LYS A 175 -24.54 -16.66 -0.64
C LYS A 175 -23.18 -17.31 -0.90
N LYS A 176 -22.57 -17.07 -2.07
CA LYS A 176 -21.19 -17.51 -2.36
C LYS A 176 -20.17 -16.68 -1.57
N ILE A 177 -20.46 -15.42 -1.31
CA ILE A 177 -19.60 -14.49 -0.54
C ILE A 177 -19.92 -14.57 0.96
N TYR A 178 -21.21 -14.60 1.31
CA TYR A 178 -21.69 -14.57 2.68
C TYR A 178 -22.42 -15.87 3.01
N THR A 179 -21.67 -16.83 3.56
CA THR A 179 -22.23 -18.12 3.98
C THR A 179 -22.94 -18.02 5.33
N GLU A 180 -22.60 -17.02 6.14
CA GLU A 180 -23.20 -16.75 7.44
C GLU A 180 -23.86 -15.36 7.47
N PRO A 181 -24.87 -15.15 8.33
CA PRO A 181 -25.46 -13.84 8.52
C PRO A 181 -24.40 -12.79 8.87
N ARG A 182 -24.49 -11.62 8.23
CA ARG A 182 -23.58 -10.51 8.50
C ARG A 182 -23.88 -9.88 9.85
N VAL A 183 -23.04 -10.19 10.84
CA VAL A 183 -23.05 -9.60 12.18
C VAL A 183 -21.85 -8.70 12.40
N LYS A 184 -22.03 -7.66 13.24
CA LYS A 184 -20.94 -6.77 13.62
C LYS A 184 -19.94 -7.52 14.48
N SER A 185 -18.70 -7.59 14.01
CA SER A 185 -17.57 -8.17 14.74
C SER A 185 -16.56 -7.08 15.07
N GLU A 186 -15.60 -7.38 15.95
CA GLU A 186 -14.48 -6.47 16.22
C GLU A 186 -13.71 -6.14 14.93
N ALA A 187 -13.50 -7.13 14.07
CA ALA A 187 -12.79 -6.95 12.81
C ALA A 187 -13.57 -6.05 11.83
N SER A 188 -14.87 -6.27 11.66
CA SER A 188 -15.69 -5.42 10.77
C SER A 188 -15.86 -4.00 11.31
N ALA A 189 -15.96 -3.83 12.63
CA ALA A 189 -15.98 -2.51 13.27
C ALA A 189 -14.65 -1.74 13.08
N LYS A 190 -13.51 -2.43 13.19
CA LYS A 190 -12.18 -1.85 12.92
C LYS A 190 -12.02 -1.48 11.45
N TRP A 191 -12.46 -2.35 10.54
CA TRP A 191 -12.45 -2.06 9.10
C TRP A 191 -13.31 -0.85 8.76
N TRP A 192 -14.52 -0.77 9.30
CA TRP A 192 -15.41 0.39 9.14
C TRP A 192 -14.77 1.70 9.59
N THR A 193 -14.16 1.68 10.78
CA THR A 193 -13.44 2.85 11.32
C THR A 193 -12.20 3.19 10.49
N TRP A 194 -11.53 2.20 9.90
CA TRP A 194 -10.42 2.45 9.00
C TRP A 194 -10.89 3.09 7.69
N LEU A 195 -11.99 2.61 7.11
CA LEU A 195 -12.60 3.21 5.91
C LEU A 195 -13.02 4.65 6.16
N SER A 196 -13.72 4.92 7.26
CA SER A 196 -14.21 6.27 7.56
C SER A 196 -13.09 7.31 7.64
N LYS A 197 -11.91 6.91 8.10
CA LYS A 197 -10.72 7.76 8.21
C LYS A 197 -9.93 7.93 6.92
N ASN A 198 -9.94 6.91 6.04
CA ASN A 198 -8.90 6.77 5.02
C ASN A 198 -9.42 6.66 3.58
N LEU A 199 -10.72 6.44 3.35
CA LEU A 199 -11.24 6.01 2.04
C LEU A 199 -10.86 6.93 0.87
N TYR A 200 -10.75 8.23 1.11
CA TYR A 200 -10.42 9.23 0.09
C TYR A 200 -9.00 9.78 0.19
N VAL A 201 -8.15 9.19 1.04
CA VAL A 201 -6.73 9.54 1.07
C VAL A 201 -6.12 9.20 -0.29
N ASP A 202 -5.38 10.16 -0.85
CA ASP A 202 -4.71 10.08 -2.14
C ASP A 202 -3.26 10.58 -2.03
N SER A 203 -2.33 9.97 -2.76
CA SER A 203 -0.92 10.38 -2.81
C SER A 203 -0.70 11.59 -3.72
N TYR A 204 -1.59 11.81 -4.70
CA TYR A 204 -1.42 12.76 -5.79
C TYR A 204 -1.16 14.21 -5.33
N ASP A 205 -1.95 14.74 -4.39
CA ASP A 205 -1.79 16.12 -3.93
C ASP A 205 -0.52 16.35 -3.12
N TYR A 206 -0.03 15.33 -2.43
CA TYR A 206 1.26 15.38 -1.73
C TYR A 206 2.42 15.30 -2.72
N LEU A 207 2.31 14.44 -3.75
CA LEU A 207 3.35 14.30 -4.77
C LEU A 207 3.55 15.57 -5.61
N LYS A 208 2.48 16.34 -5.87
CA LYS A 208 2.55 17.66 -6.52
C LYS A 208 3.39 18.69 -5.77
N GLN A 209 3.73 18.44 -4.50
CA GLN A 209 4.54 19.34 -3.68
C GLN A 209 6.04 19.00 -3.74
N LEU A 210 6.40 17.82 -4.25
CA LEU A 210 7.77 17.31 -4.22
C LEU A 210 8.60 17.86 -5.38
N LYS A 211 8.95 19.14 -5.35
CA LYS A 211 9.74 19.79 -6.42
C LYS A 211 11.19 19.32 -6.48
N THR A 212 11.82 19.06 -5.34
CA THR A 212 13.26 18.79 -5.25
C THR A 212 13.62 17.44 -4.67
N THR A 213 12.66 16.71 -4.08
CA THR A 213 12.90 15.40 -3.48
C THR A 213 13.06 14.35 -4.59
N PRO A 214 14.22 13.69 -4.73
CA PRO A 214 14.39 12.59 -5.68
C PRO A 214 13.42 11.44 -5.40
N VAL A 215 12.80 10.90 -6.46
CA VAL A 215 11.82 9.82 -6.33
C VAL A 215 12.18 8.62 -7.21
N LEU A 216 12.21 7.42 -6.63
CA LEU A 216 12.09 6.15 -7.34
C LEU A 216 10.77 5.49 -6.94
N TRP A 217 9.93 5.15 -7.90
CA TRP A 217 8.67 4.47 -7.66
C TRP A 217 8.51 3.26 -8.58
N GLN A 218 8.58 2.07 -7.98
CA GLN A 218 8.48 0.81 -8.72
C GLN A 218 7.11 0.18 -8.52
N LEU A 219 6.36 0.03 -9.60
CA LEU A 219 5.07 -0.63 -9.68
C LEU A 219 5.23 -2.05 -10.25
N ALA A 220 4.22 -2.90 -10.09
CA ALA A 220 4.22 -4.29 -10.53
C ALA A 220 3.22 -4.52 -11.68
N GLU A 221 3.65 -5.13 -12.79
CA GLU A 221 2.80 -5.35 -13.96
C GLU A 221 1.54 -6.16 -13.63
N LYS A 222 1.67 -7.19 -12.78
CA LYS A 222 0.62 -8.14 -12.42
C LYS A 222 0.16 -7.93 -10.99
N ASP A 223 0.01 -6.67 -10.58
CA ASP A 223 -0.41 -6.33 -9.23
C ASP A 223 -1.93 -6.18 -9.15
N TRP A 224 -2.57 -7.05 -8.36
CA TRP A 224 -4.01 -6.94 -8.06
C TRP A 224 -4.28 -6.18 -6.76
N ASN A 225 -3.30 -5.90 -5.92
CA ASN A 225 -3.48 -5.02 -4.76
C ASN A 225 -3.38 -3.54 -5.17
N VAL A 226 -2.56 -3.24 -6.18
CA VAL A 226 -2.37 -1.89 -6.71
C VAL A 226 -2.52 -1.90 -8.22
N ASN A 227 -3.44 -1.11 -8.75
CA ASN A 227 -3.58 -0.97 -10.18
C ASN A 227 -2.42 -0.15 -10.75
N SER A 228 -1.37 -0.83 -11.20
CA SER A 228 -0.17 -0.18 -11.74
C SER A 228 -0.46 0.64 -12.99
N GLN A 229 -1.39 0.19 -13.84
CA GLN A 229 -1.74 0.89 -15.09
C GLN A 229 -2.48 2.20 -14.85
N LYS A 230 -3.28 2.28 -13.77
CA LYS A 230 -3.93 3.52 -13.34
C LYS A 230 -3.06 4.38 -12.42
N SER A 231 -2.19 3.76 -11.65
CA SER A 231 -1.26 4.46 -10.74
C SER A 231 -0.13 5.16 -11.50
N TYR A 232 0.49 4.49 -12.48
CA TYR A 232 1.62 5.02 -13.25
C TYR A 232 1.38 6.43 -13.82
N PRO A 233 0.33 6.67 -14.64
CA PRO A 233 0.13 7.99 -15.23
C PRO A 233 -0.13 9.08 -14.17
N ARG A 234 -0.85 8.76 -13.08
CA ARG A 234 -1.10 9.71 -11.98
C ARG A 234 0.17 10.11 -11.25
N LEU A 235 1.06 9.16 -10.97
CA LEU A 235 2.34 9.43 -10.31
C LEU A 235 3.23 10.32 -11.18
N VAL A 236 3.35 9.99 -12.47
CA VAL A 236 4.13 10.79 -13.44
C VAL A 236 3.55 12.19 -13.54
N GLU A 237 2.24 12.31 -13.73
CA GLU A 237 1.56 13.61 -13.83
C GLU A 237 1.78 14.48 -12.58
N ALA A 238 1.63 13.91 -11.38
CA ALA A 238 1.82 14.64 -10.12
C ALA A 238 3.26 15.17 -9.99
N LEU A 239 4.26 14.34 -10.24
CA LEU A 239 5.67 14.70 -10.12
C LEU A 239 6.11 15.68 -11.23
N THR A 240 5.58 15.54 -12.44
CA THR A 240 5.77 16.55 -13.50
C THR A 240 5.16 17.90 -13.09
N LYS A 241 3.94 17.91 -12.54
CA LYS A 241 3.29 19.13 -12.04
C LYS A 241 4.03 19.77 -10.87
N ALA A 242 4.69 18.97 -10.02
CA ALA A 242 5.58 19.47 -8.98
C ALA A 242 6.81 20.22 -9.55
N GLY A 243 7.08 20.08 -10.86
CA GLY A 243 8.32 20.53 -11.47
C GLY A 243 9.52 19.68 -11.07
N ASN A 244 9.29 18.45 -10.59
CA ASN A 244 10.36 17.55 -10.17
C ASN A 244 11.20 17.13 -11.38
N LYS A 245 12.51 17.34 -11.28
CA LYS A 245 13.48 17.00 -12.34
C LYS A 245 14.23 15.70 -12.09
N ASP A 246 14.07 15.12 -10.91
CA ASP A 246 14.74 13.88 -10.51
C ASP A 246 13.72 12.85 -10.02
N PHE A 247 12.96 12.27 -10.95
CA PHE A 247 12.10 11.15 -10.64
C PHE A 247 12.17 10.04 -11.69
N ARG A 248 11.92 8.81 -11.23
CA ARG A 248 11.72 7.62 -12.06
C ARG A 248 10.53 6.83 -11.54
N VAL A 249 9.54 6.62 -12.39
CA VAL A 249 8.43 5.68 -12.16
C VAL A 249 8.57 4.57 -13.18
N ASN A 250 8.49 3.31 -12.77
CA ASN A 250 8.52 2.16 -13.68
C ASN A 250 7.50 1.09 -13.27
N ILE A 251 7.04 0.32 -14.25
CA ILE A 251 6.28 -0.91 -14.03
C ILE A 251 7.23 -2.06 -14.33
N LEU A 252 7.48 -2.93 -13.34
CA LEU A 252 8.35 -4.08 -13.49
C LEU A 252 7.57 -5.27 -14.08
N PRO A 253 8.07 -5.88 -15.17
CA PRO A 253 7.37 -6.96 -15.87
C PRO A 253 7.34 -8.23 -15.03
N ASN A 254 6.27 -9.01 -15.18
CA ASN A 254 5.97 -10.26 -14.49
C ASN A 254 5.92 -10.17 -12.95
N MET A 255 6.05 -8.98 -12.38
CA MET A 255 6.07 -8.76 -10.95
C MET A 255 4.64 -8.70 -10.39
N GLY A 256 4.40 -9.40 -9.28
CA GLY A 256 3.20 -9.23 -8.45
C GLY A 256 3.46 -8.32 -7.26
N HIS A 257 2.46 -8.14 -6.39
CA HIS A 257 2.53 -7.17 -5.27
C HIS A 257 3.71 -7.41 -4.31
N SER A 258 4.14 -8.66 -4.14
CA SER A 258 5.25 -9.03 -3.26
C SER A 258 6.65 -8.68 -3.78
N GLY A 259 6.76 -8.21 -5.04
CA GLY A 259 8.03 -8.07 -5.74
C GLY A 259 8.53 -9.36 -6.40
N LEU A 260 7.78 -10.46 -6.24
CA LEU A 260 8.09 -11.78 -6.81
C LEU A 260 7.47 -11.92 -8.20
N VAL A 261 8.02 -12.82 -9.00
CA VAL A 261 7.45 -13.23 -10.29
C VAL A 261 6.14 -13.96 -10.04
N VAL A 262 5.08 -13.59 -10.75
CA VAL A 262 3.76 -14.22 -10.67
C VAL A 262 3.22 -14.55 -12.06
N LYS A 263 2.30 -15.52 -12.14
CA LYS A 263 1.70 -15.94 -13.41
C LYS A 263 0.62 -14.95 -13.82
N THR A 264 -0.36 -14.73 -12.96
CA THR A 264 -1.50 -13.82 -13.16
C THR A 264 -1.52 -12.69 -12.14
N GLY A 265 -0.89 -12.89 -10.98
CA GLY A 265 -0.94 -11.98 -9.84
C GLY A 265 -2.21 -12.07 -9.01
N LEU A 266 -3.14 -12.93 -9.39
CA LEU A 266 -4.36 -13.17 -8.64
C LEU A 266 -4.04 -13.90 -7.32
N PRO A 267 -4.90 -13.76 -6.29
CA PRO A 267 -4.75 -14.46 -5.02
C PRO A 267 -4.51 -15.98 -5.12
N ASN A 268 -5.08 -16.64 -6.12
CA ASN A 268 -4.99 -18.09 -6.31
C ASN A 268 -3.76 -18.54 -7.14
N ASP A 269 -2.83 -17.64 -7.45
CA ASP A 269 -1.57 -18.00 -8.11
C ASP A 269 -0.72 -18.95 -7.24
N GLU A 270 0.04 -19.83 -7.90
CA GLU A 270 1.09 -20.59 -7.24
C GLU A 270 2.20 -19.69 -6.71
N PHE A 271 2.73 -20.03 -5.54
CA PHE A 271 3.76 -19.24 -4.90
C PHE A 271 5.11 -19.36 -5.63
N SER A 272 5.76 -18.23 -5.86
CA SER A 272 7.11 -18.13 -6.43
C SER A 272 8.13 -17.72 -5.37
N TRP A 273 9.38 -18.20 -5.50
CA TRP A 273 10.52 -17.75 -4.68
C TRP A 273 11.46 -16.79 -5.44
N GLN A 274 11.13 -16.46 -6.69
CA GLN A 274 11.97 -15.65 -7.56
C GLN A 274 11.52 -14.19 -7.54
N TYR A 275 12.42 -13.27 -7.19
CA TYR A 275 12.18 -11.83 -7.37
C TYR A 275 12.14 -11.47 -8.85
N ALA A 276 11.26 -10.56 -9.22
CA ALA A 276 11.20 -10.05 -10.59
C ALA A 276 12.50 -9.32 -10.94
N ALA A 277 12.90 -9.43 -12.21
CA ALA A 277 14.07 -8.73 -12.73
C ALA A 277 13.95 -7.22 -12.48
N GLY A 278 15.03 -6.61 -12.00
CA GLY A 278 15.08 -5.19 -11.70
C GLY A 278 14.47 -4.79 -10.35
N PHE A 279 13.81 -5.67 -9.60
CA PHE A 279 13.21 -5.29 -8.31
C PHE A 279 14.26 -4.74 -7.33
N TRP A 280 15.30 -5.52 -7.03
CA TRP A 280 16.39 -5.09 -6.14
C TRP A 280 17.43 -4.23 -6.85
N ASP A 281 17.83 -4.62 -8.05
CA ASP A 281 18.95 -3.98 -8.76
C ASP A 281 18.64 -2.53 -9.14
N THR A 282 17.41 -2.21 -9.55
CA THR A 282 17.02 -0.83 -9.85
C THR A 282 17.14 0.06 -8.62
N MET A 283 16.72 -0.42 -7.44
CA MET A 283 16.85 0.33 -6.19
C MET A 283 18.31 0.54 -5.81
N ALA A 284 19.11 -0.53 -5.87
CA ALA A 284 20.52 -0.48 -5.51
C ALA A 284 21.28 0.49 -6.42
N THR A 285 21.10 0.40 -7.73
CA THR A 285 21.71 1.29 -8.71
C THR A 285 21.24 2.73 -8.50
N TRP A 286 19.94 2.96 -8.34
CA TRP A 286 19.40 4.31 -8.14
C TRP A 286 19.97 5.01 -6.90
N LEU A 287 20.17 4.27 -5.80
CA LEU A 287 20.80 4.77 -4.57
C LEU A 287 22.31 5.03 -4.77
N LYS A 288 23.01 4.16 -5.51
CA LYS A 288 24.44 4.33 -5.81
C LYS A 288 24.72 5.52 -6.71
N ASP A 289 23.94 5.70 -7.77
CA ASP A 289 24.07 6.83 -8.70
C ASP A 289 23.94 8.18 -8.00
N ARG A 290 23.16 8.23 -6.91
CA ARG A 290 22.97 9.43 -6.07
C ARG A 290 23.92 9.51 -4.88
N LYS A 291 24.91 8.60 -4.77
CA LYS A 291 25.87 8.51 -3.66
C LYS A 291 25.17 8.41 -2.28
N ILE A 292 23.97 7.85 -2.27
CA ILE A 292 23.19 7.59 -1.05
C ILE A 292 23.72 6.31 -0.39
N ALA A 293 23.89 5.24 -1.18
CA ALA A 293 24.49 3.98 -0.77
C ALA A 293 25.86 3.75 -1.44
N LYS A 294 26.70 2.89 -0.84
CA LYS A 294 27.98 2.45 -1.40
C LYS A 294 27.80 1.18 -2.25
#